data_AF-A0A0G3G216-F1
#
_entry.id   AF-A0A0G3G216-F1
#
_cell.length_a   1.000
_cell.length_b   1.000
_cell.length_c   1.000
_cell.angle_alpha   90.00
_cell.angle_beta   90.00
_cell.angle_gamma   90.00
#
_symmetry.space_group_name_H-M   'P 1'
#
loop_
_entity.id
_entity.type
_entity.pdbx_description
1 polymer ?
#
loop_
_entity_poly.entity_id
_entity_poly.type
_entity_poly.pdbx_seq_one_letter_code
_entity_poly.pdbx_strand_id
1 'polypeptide(L)'
;MPERAPTARITRRTALALLLAPGLGLATASSARADWWRFGQDMFRSLITRPPEFAGLSTAELIEAVHEALVIATHAASETLSRRNGFYGNPDVRIPLPEVLATTRRSLGRLGMAAPLDTLEERMNRAAEDAVWQAREPFIRAIFALDLDDARGILLGPEDAATRHLETQMRPRLTEAMRPAIEHSLDAVEAMTTHRELESRMRDIPFLANVRLDLAEHVLDHTMDGLFHALAEEEARLRVDPVGRGTDVFQRVFTRL
;
A
#
# COMPACT_ATOMS: atom_id res chain seq x y z
N MET A 1 39.59 -56.01 -65.91
CA MET A 1 40.31 -54.85 -66.48
C MET A 1 39.61 -53.58 -66.01
N PRO A 2 40.37 -52.51 -65.73
CA PRO A 2 40.87 -52.10 -64.41
C PRO A 2 39.99 -50.93 -63.86
N GLU A 3 40.22 -50.25 -62.74
CA GLU A 3 41.37 -49.43 -62.40
C GLU A 3 41.07 -48.63 -61.10
N ARG A 4 42.14 -48.39 -60.32
CA ARG A 4 42.36 -47.28 -59.35
C ARG A 4 41.66 -47.29 -57.98
N ALA A 5 42.46 -47.58 -56.96
CA ALA A 5 42.51 -46.80 -55.71
C ALA A 5 43.51 -45.61 -55.89
N PRO A 6 43.83 -44.73 -54.91
CA PRO A 6 43.27 -44.50 -53.56
C PRO A 6 43.12 -42.98 -53.20
N THR A 7 42.77 -42.69 -51.93
CA THR A 7 43.24 -41.60 -51.03
C THR A 7 42.21 -40.63 -50.42
N ALA A 8 42.07 -40.79 -49.09
CA ALA A 8 42.04 -39.80 -48.00
C ALA A 8 41.26 -38.48 -48.13
N ARG A 9 40.37 -38.20 -47.16
CA ARG A 9 40.66 -37.27 -46.03
C ARG A 9 39.47 -37.13 -45.06
N ILE A 10 39.86 -36.83 -43.82
CA ILE A 10 39.13 -36.56 -42.58
C ILE A 10 38.03 -35.50 -42.74
N THR A 11 36.87 -35.68 -42.09
CA THR A 11 36.23 -34.64 -41.24
C THR A 11 35.04 -35.18 -40.43
N ARG A 12 35.08 -34.98 -39.11
CA ARG A 12 33.93 -35.13 -38.20
C ARG A 12 32.93 -34.01 -38.48
N ARG A 13 31.66 -34.34 -38.78
CA ARG A 13 30.48 -33.49 -38.55
C ARG A 13 29.18 -34.09 -39.10
N THR A 14 28.23 -34.33 -38.21
CA THR A 14 26.76 -34.42 -38.41
C THR A 14 26.16 -34.11 -37.02
N ALA A 15 25.53 -32.96 -36.71
CA ALA A 15 24.22 -32.41 -37.12
C ALA A 15 23.11 -33.47 -36.97
N LEU A 16 21.98 -33.31 -36.24
CA LEU A 16 20.99 -32.23 -36.01
C LEU A 16 20.07 -32.77 -34.86
N ALA A 17 19.44 -32.02 -33.93
CA ALA A 17 18.22 -31.18 -34.04
C ALA A 17 17.86 -30.66 -32.62
N LEU A 18 17.65 -29.36 -32.38
CA LEU A 18 16.37 -28.61 -32.41
C LEU A 18 15.36 -28.97 -31.29
N LEU A 19 15.28 -28.14 -30.25
CA LEU A 19 14.03 -27.73 -29.59
C LEU A 19 14.23 -26.45 -28.78
N LEU A 20 13.67 -25.35 -29.30
CA LEU A 20 13.38 -24.12 -28.57
C LEU A 20 12.29 -24.39 -27.54
N ALA A 21 12.48 -23.90 -26.30
CA ALA A 21 11.40 -23.34 -25.50
C ALA A 21 11.98 -22.29 -24.53
N PRO A 22 11.39 -21.09 -24.43
CA PRO A 22 11.85 -20.04 -23.53
C PRO A 22 11.45 -20.37 -22.09
N GLY A 23 12.45 -20.47 -21.22
CA GLY A 23 12.24 -20.58 -19.77
C GLY A 23 11.53 -19.33 -19.26
N LEU A 24 10.41 -19.57 -18.57
CA LEU A 24 9.61 -18.60 -17.84
C LEU A 24 10.48 -17.58 -17.09
N GLY A 25 10.31 -16.30 -17.41
CA GLY A 25 10.70 -15.22 -16.52
C GLY A 25 9.79 -15.22 -15.31
N LEU A 26 10.28 -15.75 -14.18
CA LEU A 26 9.70 -15.50 -12.87
C LEU A 26 9.94 -14.03 -12.52
N ALA A 27 8.84 -13.32 -12.33
CA ALA A 27 8.78 -11.91 -11.99
C ALA A 27 9.61 -11.59 -10.72
N THR A 28 10.55 -10.66 -10.85
CA THR A 28 11.31 -10.08 -9.75
C THR A 28 10.46 -9.01 -9.05
N ALA A 29 9.60 -9.42 -8.12
CA ALA A 29 8.92 -8.51 -7.19
C ALA A 29 9.62 -8.44 -5.80
N SER A 30 10.78 -9.09 -5.65
CA SER A 30 11.44 -9.28 -4.35
C SER A 30 12.41 -8.18 -3.92
N SER A 31 12.96 -7.38 -4.84
CA SER A 31 13.95 -6.34 -4.49
C SER A 31 13.32 -5.17 -3.73
N ALA A 32 12.18 -4.66 -4.21
CA ALA A 32 11.46 -3.56 -3.55
C ALA A 32 11.01 -3.90 -2.11
N ARG A 33 10.66 -5.18 -1.84
CA ARG A 33 10.30 -5.66 -0.51
C ARG A 33 11.51 -5.76 0.44
N ALA A 34 12.64 -6.24 -0.06
CA ALA A 34 13.85 -6.44 0.74
C ALA A 34 14.60 -5.13 1.04
N ASP A 35 14.64 -4.21 0.08
CA ASP A 35 15.37 -2.94 0.21
C ASP A 35 14.74 -1.98 1.23
N TRP A 36 13.41 -2.01 1.31
CA TRP A 36 12.61 -1.20 2.22
C TRP A 36 12.69 -1.65 3.68
N TRP A 37 12.66 -2.97 3.92
CA TRP A 37 12.80 -3.54 5.27
C TRP A 37 14.16 -3.20 5.87
N ARG A 38 15.22 -3.26 5.05
CA ARG A 38 16.57 -2.83 5.43
C ARG A 38 16.61 -1.34 5.80
N PHE A 39 15.97 -0.48 5.00
CA PHE A 39 15.86 0.95 5.31
C PHE A 39 15.20 1.21 6.67
N GLY A 40 14.09 0.51 6.99
CA GLY A 40 13.44 0.64 8.30
C GLY A 40 14.34 0.20 9.46
N GLN A 41 15.01 -0.94 9.32
CA GLN A 41 15.95 -1.43 10.32
C GLN A 41 17.12 -0.47 10.54
N ASP A 42 17.66 0.12 9.46
CA ASP A 42 18.80 1.03 9.53
C ASP A 42 18.42 2.39 10.16
N MET A 43 17.24 2.92 9.82
CA MET A 43 16.68 4.12 10.46
C MET A 43 16.50 3.90 11.96
N PHE A 44 15.93 2.76 12.35
CA PHE A 44 15.68 2.43 13.73
C PHE A 44 16.97 2.28 14.57
N ARG A 45 17.98 1.57 14.03
CA ARG A 45 19.31 1.44 14.66
C ARG A 45 20.00 2.78 14.91
N SER A 46 19.70 3.80 14.10
CA SER A 46 20.27 5.14 14.27
C SER A 46 19.64 5.95 15.41
N LEU A 47 18.44 5.57 15.86
CA LEU A 47 17.66 6.34 16.85
C LEU A 47 17.85 5.86 18.30
N ILE A 48 18.19 4.59 18.54
CA ILE A 48 18.35 4.08 19.91
C ILE A 48 19.78 4.27 20.43
N THR A 49 19.97 5.21 21.35
CA THR A 49 21.21 5.36 22.14
C THR A 49 20.89 5.19 23.65
N ARG A 50 20.95 3.94 24.14
CA ARG A 50 20.90 3.41 25.55
C ARG A 50 19.73 3.81 26.50
N PRO A 51 19.02 2.83 27.14
CA PRO A 51 17.94 3.09 28.10
C PRO A 51 18.25 2.78 29.59
N PRO A 52 17.40 3.24 30.54
CA PRO A 52 17.28 2.71 31.91
C PRO A 52 16.18 1.63 32.04
N GLU A 53 16.30 0.77 33.05
CA GLU A 53 15.53 -0.47 33.26
C GLU A 53 14.19 -0.29 34.02
N PHE A 54 13.15 -0.99 33.57
CA PHE A 54 12.09 -1.55 34.43
C PHE A 54 12.28 -3.07 34.50
N ALA A 55 11.71 -3.72 35.52
CA ALA A 55 11.89 -5.15 35.82
C ALA A 55 11.82 -6.07 34.58
N GLY A 56 12.98 -6.36 33.99
CA GLY A 56 13.19 -7.27 32.87
C GLY A 56 13.03 -6.70 31.45
N LEU A 57 12.46 -5.50 31.26
CA LEU A 57 12.35 -4.81 29.96
C LEU A 57 12.55 -3.30 30.14
N SER A 58 13.42 -2.71 29.32
CA SER A 58 13.69 -1.26 29.34
C SER A 58 12.64 -0.46 28.59
N THR A 59 12.47 0.82 28.91
CA THR A 59 11.55 1.72 28.18
C THR A 59 11.87 1.77 26.69
N ALA A 60 13.14 1.70 26.29
CA ALA A 60 13.49 1.66 24.87
C ALA A 60 13.06 0.36 24.18
N GLU A 61 13.08 -0.79 24.86
CA GLU A 61 12.56 -2.04 24.27
C GLU A 61 11.04 -1.95 24.03
N LEU A 62 10.30 -1.22 24.87
CA LEU A 62 8.87 -1.00 24.66
C LEU A 62 8.62 -0.09 23.46
N ILE A 63 9.36 1.02 23.36
CA ILE A 63 9.31 1.94 22.22
C ILE A 63 9.67 1.20 20.92
N GLU A 64 10.74 0.39 20.96
CA GLU A 64 11.17 -0.48 19.87
C GLU A 64 10.06 -1.40 19.38
N ALA A 65 9.42 -2.12 20.30
CA ALA A 65 8.37 -3.04 19.95
C ALA A 65 7.15 -2.33 19.35
N VAL A 66 6.78 -1.14 19.83
CA VAL A 66 5.66 -0.35 19.27
C VAL A 66 6.01 0.18 17.88
N HIS A 67 7.20 0.75 17.67
CA HIS A 67 7.62 1.19 16.33
C HIS A 67 7.68 0.03 15.36
N GLU A 68 8.25 -1.11 15.78
CA GLU A 68 8.31 -2.30 14.94
C GLU A 68 6.91 -2.84 14.60
N ALA A 69 5.98 -2.87 15.57
CA ALA A 69 4.59 -3.24 15.33
C ALA A 69 3.97 -2.38 14.22
N LEU A 70 4.12 -1.05 14.33
CA LEU A 70 3.61 -0.10 13.34
C LEU A 70 4.25 -0.29 11.97
N VAL A 71 5.55 -0.56 11.89
CA VAL A 71 6.25 -0.81 10.63
C VAL A 71 5.74 -2.09 9.97
N ILE A 72 5.59 -3.18 10.73
CA ILE A 72 5.07 -4.46 10.21
C ILE A 72 3.62 -4.29 9.75
N ALA A 73 2.77 -3.66 10.57
CA ALA A 73 1.37 -3.41 10.24
C ALA A 73 1.25 -2.55 8.97
N THR A 74 2.03 -1.47 8.89
CA THR A 74 2.04 -0.56 7.73
C THR A 74 2.47 -1.28 6.46
N HIS A 75 3.48 -2.15 6.55
CA HIS A 75 3.91 -2.94 5.41
C HIS A 75 2.77 -3.84 4.92
N ALA A 76 2.15 -4.61 5.83
CA ALA A 76 1.10 -5.56 5.50
C ALA A 76 -0.16 -4.86 4.95
N ALA A 77 -0.57 -3.75 5.57
CA ALA A 77 -1.66 -2.91 5.10
C ALA A 77 -1.37 -2.33 3.71
N SER A 78 -0.19 -1.73 3.52
CA SER A 78 0.21 -1.17 2.22
C SER A 78 0.32 -2.23 1.13
N GLU A 79 0.72 -3.44 1.49
CA GLU A 79 0.78 -4.56 0.55
C GLU A 79 -0.61 -5.05 0.14
N THR A 80 -1.54 -5.11 1.09
CA THR A 80 -2.92 -5.51 0.84
C THR A 80 -3.65 -4.47 0.01
N LEU A 81 -3.59 -3.21 0.44
CA LEU A 81 -4.34 -2.12 -0.16
C LEU A 81 -3.78 -1.67 -1.50
N SER A 82 -2.48 -1.82 -1.76
CA SER A 82 -1.91 -1.45 -3.05
C SER A 82 -2.08 -2.51 -4.15
N ARG A 83 -2.67 -3.66 -3.83
CA ARG A 83 -2.97 -4.67 -4.84
C ARG A 83 -4.20 -4.24 -5.62
N ARG A 84 -4.34 -4.78 -6.84
CA ARG A 84 -5.57 -4.63 -7.60
C ARG A 84 -6.75 -5.17 -6.79
N ASN A 85 -7.78 -4.34 -6.62
CA ASN A 85 -8.96 -4.56 -5.78
C ASN A 85 -8.69 -4.52 -4.27
N GLY A 86 -7.54 -4.02 -3.83
CA GLY A 86 -7.26 -3.76 -2.41
C GLY A 86 -8.21 -2.71 -1.83
N PHE A 87 -8.61 -1.71 -2.64
CA PHE A 87 -9.70 -0.79 -2.31
C PHE A 87 -11.01 -1.21 -2.96
N TYR A 88 -11.04 -1.33 -4.30
CA TYR A 88 -12.32 -1.48 -5.02
C TYR A 88 -13.11 -2.74 -4.63
N GLY A 89 -12.40 -3.82 -4.29
CA GLY A 89 -12.98 -5.10 -3.91
C GLY A 89 -13.18 -5.29 -2.41
N ASN A 90 -12.71 -4.35 -1.58
CA ASN A 90 -12.81 -4.43 -0.13
C ASN A 90 -13.90 -3.46 0.37
N PRO A 91 -15.06 -3.95 0.84
CA PRO A 91 -16.17 -3.09 1.24
C PRO A 91 -15.84 -2.16 2.43
N ASP A 92 -14.87 -2.52 3.27
CA ASP A 92 -14.55 -1.76 4.48
C ASP A 92 -13.72 -0.50 4.19
N VAL A 93 -13.04 -0.46 3.04
CA VAL A 93 -12.18 0.66 2.62
C VAL A 93 -12.49 1.18 1.22
N ARG A 94 -13.46 0.58 0.51
CA ARG A 94 -13.85 0.98 -0.85
C ARG A 94 -14.20 2.46 -0.86
N ILE A 95 -13.61 3.20 -1.79
CA ILE A 95 -13.88 4.61 -2.01
C ILE A 95 -15.19 4.73 -2.78
N PRO A 96 -16.28 5.24 -2.17
CA PRO A 96 -17.53 5.43 -2.87
C PRO A 96 -17.45 6.66 -3.77
N LEU A 97 -18.41 6.80 -4.68
CA LEU A 97 -18.67 8.08 -5.35
C LEU A 97 -18.89 9.19 -4.31
N PRO A 98 -18.42 10.42 -4.58
CA PRO A 98 -18.81 11.59 -3.80
C PRO A 98 -20.33 11.65 -3.60
N GLU A 99 -20.77 12.07 -2.42
CA GLU A 99 -22.18 11.95 -1.97
C GLU A 99 -23.19 12.50 -2.98
N VAL A 100 -22.89 13.63 -3.61
CA VAL A 100 -23.75 14.25 -4.63
C VAL A 100 -23.93 13.34 -5.86
N LEU A 101 -22.90 12.61 -6.28
CA LEU A 101 -22.96 11.66 -7.39
C LEU A 101 -23.62 10.35 -6.94
N ALA A 102 -23.33 9.89 -5.73
CA ALA A 102 -23.93 8.67 -5.16
C ALA A 102 -25.46 8.80 -5.02
N THR A 103 -25.93 9.91 -4.44
CA THR A 103 -27.37 10.17 -4.23
C THR A 103 -28.13 10.38 -5.54
N THR A 104 -27.48 10.95 -6.56
CA THR A 104 -28.10 11.22 -7.87
C THR A 104 -27.84 10.13 -8.91
N ARG A 105 -27.06 9.08 -8.58
CA ARG A 105 -26.63 8.02 -9.51
C ARG A 105 -27.76 7.44 -10.36
N ARG A 106 -28.91 7.15 -9.76
CA ARG A 106 -30.07 6.62 -10.49
C ARG A 106 -30.61 7.59 -11.54
N SER A 107 -30.70 8.87 -11.20
CA SER A 107 -31.19 9.92 -12.10
C SER A 107 -30.18 10.19 -13.22
N LEU A 108 -28.90 10.34 -12.87
CA LEU A 108 -27.82 10.50 -13.83
C LEU A 108 -27.70 9.27 -14.75
N GLY A 109 -27.91 8.07 -14.22
CA GLY A 109 -27.94 6.83 -14.98
C GLY A 109 -29.00 6.82 -16.09
N ARG A 110 -30.21 7.33 -15.81
CA ARG A 110 -31.28 7.48 -16.82
C ARG A 110 -30.93 8.46 -17.94
N LEU A 111 -29.98 9.36 -17.69
CA LEU A 111 -29.46 10.33 -18.65
C LEU A 111 -28.20 9.80 -19.38
N GLY A 112 -27.91 8.49 -19.29
CA GLY A 112 -26.78 7.86 -19.97
C GLY A 112 -25.44 8.04 -19.25
N MET A 113 -25.44 8.43 -17.97
CA MET A 113 -24.22 8.60 -17.17
C MET A 113 -23.92 7.41 -16.23
N ALA A 114 -24.62 6.29 -16.35
CA ALA A 114 -24.36 5.12 -15.52
C ALA A 114 -22.91 4.60 -15.69
N ALA A 115 -22.51 4.31 -16.92
CA ALA A 115 -21.17 3.82 -17.23
C ALA A 115 -20.03 4.77 -16.77
N PRO A 116 -20.04 6.09 -17.06
CA PRO A 116 -18.99 6.97 -16.57
C PRO A 116 -18.96 7.12 -15.04
N LEU A 117 -20.11 6.99 -14.35
CA LEU A 117 -20.13 6.96 -12.88
C LEU A 117 -19.47 5.69 -12.32
N ASP A 118 -19.77 4.53 -12.89
CA ASP A 118 -19.15 3.25 -12.51
C ASP A 118 -17.64 3.30 -12.75
N THR A 119 -17.24 3.82 -13.92
CA THR A 119 -15.83 4.01 -14.29
C THR A 119 -15.12 4.98 -13.36
N LEU A 120 -15.75 6.10 -12.98
CA LEU A 120 -15.16 7.05 -12.04
C LEU A 120 -14.91 6.39 -10.68
N GLU A 121 -15.91 5.66 -10.17
CA GLU A 121 -15.79 4.94 -8.90
C GLU A 121 -14.64 3.94 -8.94
N GLU A 122 -14.54 3.11 -9.99
CA GLU A 122 -13.42 2.18 -10.14
C GLU A 122 -12.08 2.94 -10.19
N ARG A 123 -11.98 4.00 -11.01
CA ARG A 123 -10.74 4.78 -11.18
C ARG A 123 -10.27 5.45 -9.90
N MET A 124 -11.17 5.99 -9.08
CA MET A 124 -10.81 6.51 -7.76
C MET A 124 -10.17 5.44 -6.87
N ASN A 125 -10.74 4.23 -6.85
CA ASN A 125 -10.17 3.13 -6.09
C ASN A 125 -8.83 2.66 -6.67
N ARG A 126 -8.65 2.64 -7.99
CA ARG A 126 -7.35 2.35 -8.62
C ARG A 126 -6.31 3.41 -8.27
N ALA A 127 -6.70 4.67 -8.21
CA ALA A 127 -5.82 5.75 -7.81
C ALA A 127 -5.34 5.57 -6.36
N ALA A 128 -6.23 5.18 -5.44
CA ALA A 128 -5.86 4.87 -4.06
C ALA A 128 -4.91 3.66 -3.96
N GLU A 129 -5.20 2.56 -4.69
CA GLU A 129 -4.34 1.38 -4.76
C GLU A 129 -2.91 1.75 -5.21
N ASP A 130 -2.79 2.57 -6.24
CA ASP A 130 -1.50 3.03 -6.77
C ASP A 130 -0.81 4.05 -5.84
N ALA A 131 -1.55 5.00 -5.27
CA ALA A 131 -1.00 5.99 -4.35
C ALA A 131 -0.44 5.36 -3.07
N VAL A 132 -1.12 4.35 -2.52
CA VAL A 132 -0.61 3.59 -1.37
C VAL A 132 0.70 2.88 -1.68
N TRP A 133 0.89 2.40 -2.92
CA TRP A 133 2.19 1.84 -3.33
C TRP A 133 3.29 2.91 -3.32
N GLN A 134 3.01 4.09 -3.89
CA GLN A 134 3.99 5.16 -4.04
C GLN A 134 4.35 5.83 -2.69
N ALA A 135 3.38 5.97 -1.80
CA ALA A 135 3.54 6.71 -0.55
C ALA A 135 4.07 5.86 0.62
N ARG A 136 4.52 4.63 0.39
CA ARG A 136 5.06 3.77 1.45
C ARG A 136 6.17 4.45 2.22
N GLU A 137 7.22 4.88 1.51
CA GLU A 137 8.41 5.50 2.11
C GLU A 137 8.08 6.71 3.02
N PRO A 138 7.33 7.74 2.55
CA PRO A 138 6.97 8.85 3.43
C PRO A 138 6.14 8.42 4.64
N PHE A 139 5.30 7.38 4.50
CA PHE A 139 4.51 6.85 5.61
C PHE A 139 5.38 6.30 6.74
N ILE A 140 6.43 5.52 6.43
CA ILE A 140 7.33 4.99 7.47
C ILE A 140 8.21 6.06 8.06
N ARG A 141 8.63 7.03 7.25
CA ARG A 141 9.37 8.19 7.77
C ARG A 141 8.54 8.92 8.83
N ALA A 142 7.22 8.99 8.66
CA ALA A 142 6.34 9.52 9.69
C ALA A 142 6.25 8.61 10.92
N ILE A 143 6.19 7.28 10.75
CA ILE A 143 6.22 6.33 11.89
C ILE A 143 7.50 6.48 12.71
N PHE A 144 8.67 6.63 12.09
CA PHE A 144 9.92 6.87 12.82
C PHE A 144 10.01 8.26 13.45
N ALA A 145 9.22 9.22 12.98
CA ALA A 145 9.09 10.53 13.60
C ALA A 145 8.00 10.58 14.68
N LEU A 146 7.24 9.49 14.88
CA LEU A 146 6.22 9.40 15.90
C LEU A 146 6.86 9.32 17.28
N ASP A 147 6.45 10.24 18.15
CA ASP A 147 6.83 10.23 19.54
C ASP A 147 6.00 9.22 20.35
N LEU A 148 6.67 8.47 21.22
CA LEU A 148 6.11 7.34 21.97
C LEU A 148 6.36 7.50 23.48
N ASP A 149 6.02 8.69 23.99
CA ASP A 149 6.12 9.04 25.42
C ASP A 149 5.48 8.00 26.37
N ASP A 150 4.36 7.39 25.96
CA ASP A 150 3.67 6.34 26.71
C ASP A 150 3.58 5.02 25.93
N ALA A 151 4.74 4.50 25.49
CA ALA A 151 4.81 3.18 24.85
C ALA A 151 4.17 2.06 25.69
N ARG A 152 4.20 2.18 27.03
CA ARG A 152 3.57 1.20 27.93
C ARG A 152 2.05 1.25 27.85
N GLY A 153 1.44 2.43 27.93
CA GLY A 153 0.00 2.60 27.78
C GLY A 153 -0.50 2.15 26.42
N ILE A 154 0.30 2.39 25.36
CA ILE A 154 0.00 1.89 24.01
C ILE A 154 0.02 0.36 23.95
N LEU A 155 1.01 -0.31 24.55
CA LEU A 155 1.08 -1.77 24.54
C LEU A 155 -0.05 -2.43 25.34
N LEU A 156 -0.44 -1.84 26.47
CA LEU A 156 -1.51 -2.34 27.36
C LEU A 156 -2.91 -1.87 26.98
N GLY A 157 -3.01 -1.03 25.94
CA GLY A 157 -4.27 -0.47 25.46
C GLY A 157 -5.08 -1.44 24.60
N PRO A 158 -6.15 -0.93 23.96
CA PRO A 158 -6.92 -1.67 22.97
C PRO A 158 -6.06 -2.23 21.81
N GLU A 159 -6.65 -3.15 21.05
CA GLU A 159 -5.94 -3.90 20.01
C GLU A 159 -5.45 -3.09 18.80
N ASP A 160 -5.81 -1.81 18.72
CA ASP A 160 -5.42 -0.82 17.71
C ASP A 160 -4.71 0.42 18.31
N ALA A 161 -4.27 0.34 19.57
CA ALA A 161 -3.83 1.52 20.32
C ALA A 161 -2.64 2.27 19.69
N ALA A 162 -1.68 1.57 19.07
CA ALA A 162 -0.55 2.23 18.41
C ALA A 162 -0.99 2.91 17.12
N THR A 163 -1.88 2.30 16.35
CA THR A 163 -2.46 2.87 15.13
C THR A 163 -3.25 4.13 15.45
N ARG A 164 -4.08 4.10 16.50
CA ARG A 164 -4.81 5.29 16.98
C ARG A 164 -3.89 6.43 17.39
N HIS A 165 -2.79 6.10 18.08
CA HIS A 165 -1.79 7.09 18.48
C HIS A 165 -1.07 7.67 17.25
N LEU A 166 -0.64 6.82 16.31
CA LEU A 166 -0.06 7.23 15.03
C LEU A 166 -1.02 8.14 14.26
N GLU A 167 -2.29 7.76 14.13
CA GLU A 167 -3.30 8.54 13.43
C GLU A 167 -3.47 9.92 14.07
N THR A 168 -3.65 9.96 15.39
CA THR A 168 -3.84 11.22 16.12
C THR A 168 -2.66 12.18 15.94
N GLN A 169 -1.43 11.67 15.96
CA GLN A 169 -0.22 12.50 15.92
C GLN A 169 0.25 12.83 14.50
N MET A 170 0.08 11.90 13.56
CA MET A 170 0.76 11.96 12.27
C MET A 170 -0.19 12.14 11.08
N ARG A 171 -1.52 11.99 11.24
CA ARG A 171 -2.47 12.10 10.13
C ARG A 171 -2.31 13.38 9.29
N PRO A 172 -2.14 14.59 9.86
CA PRO A 172 -1.92 15.79 9.06
C PRO A 172 -0.68 15.71 8.16
N ARG A 173 0.45 15.28 8.72
CA ARG A 173 1.73 15.15 8.00
C ARG A 173 1.67 14.04 6.94
N LEU A 174 1.01 12.93 7.26
CA LEU A 174 0.80 11.83 6.34
C LEU A 174 -0.11 12.22 5.17
N THR A 175 -1.17 12.97 5.44
CA THR A 175 -2.08 13.50 4.42
C THR A 175 -1.34 14.42 3.44
N GLU A 176 -0.50 15.32 3.97
CA GLU A 176 0.34 16.19 3.14
C GLU A 176 1.32 15.38 2.26
N ALA A 177 1.94 14.35 2.82
CA ALA A 177 2.88 13.50 2.08
C ALA A 177 2.20 12.58 1.05
N MET A 178 0.93 12.21 1.27
CA MET A 178 0.14 11.34 0.40
C MET A 178 -0.45 12.10 -0.80
N ARG A 179 -0.76 13.39 -0.63
CA ARG A 179 -1.43 14.20 -1.66
C ARG A 179 -0.76 14.15 -3.04
N PRO A 180 0.57 14.31 -3.19
CA PRO A 180 1.19 14.25 -4.52
C PRO A 180 1.04 12.88 -5.19
N ALA A 181 1.07 11.79 -4.40
CA ALA A 181 0.85 10.44 -4.92
C ALA A 181 -0.58 10.27 -5.41
N ILE A 182 -1.57 10.76 -4.66
CA ILE A 182 -2.99 10.72 -5.05
C ILE A 182 -3.24 11.51 -6.33
N GLU A 183 -2.75 12.73 -6.41
CA GLU A 183 -2.89 13.57 -7.61
C GLU A 183 -2.27 12.89 -8.83
N HIS A 184 -1.05 12.37 -8.69
CA HIS A 184 -0.39 11.63 -9.77
C HIS A 184 -1.16 10.38 -10.19
N SER A 185 -1.63 9.58 -9.23
CA SER A 185 -2.37 8.34 -9.49
C SER A 185 -3.73 8.61 -10.12
N LEU A 186 -4.44 9.66 -9.71
CA LEU A 186 -5.72 10.06 -10.33
C LEU A 186 -5.56 10.46 -11.79
N ASP A 187 -4.48 11.14 -12.14
CA ASP A 187 -4.15 11.46 -13.52
C ASP A 187 -3.73 10.21 -14.30
N ALA A 188 -2.90 9.35 -13.71
CA ALA A 188 -2.40 8.13 -14.35
C ALA A 188 -3.52 7.14 -14.71
N VAL A 189 -4.55 7.03 -13.88
CA VAL A 189 -5.73 6.19 -14.14
C VAL A 189 -6.86 6.94 -14.87
N GLU A 190 -6.60 8.16 -15.32
CA GLU A 190 -7.52 9.03 -16.05
C GLU A 190 -8.82 9.37 -15.29
N ALA A 191 -8.81 9.29 -13.96
CA ALA A 191 -9.97 9.64 -13.12
C ALA A 191 -10.38 11.10 -13.32
N MET A 192 -9.40 12.01 -13.39
CA MET A 192 -9.64 13.44 -13.62
C MET A 192 -10.29 13.71 -14.98
N THR A 193 -10.01 12.89 -15.99
CA THR A 193 -10.64 13.02 -17.31
C THR A 193 -12.11 12.57 -17.26
N THR A 194 -12.40 11.42 -16.67
CA THR A 194 -13.79 10.98 -16.45
C THR A 194 -14.59 11.97 -15.61
N HIS A 195 -13.95 12.55 -14.59
CA HIS A 195 -14.55 13.56 -13.74
C HIS A 195 -14.95 14.81 -14.52
N ARG A 196 -14.03 15.37 -15.32
CA ARG A 196 -14.30 16.55 -16.18
C ARG A 196 -15.42 16.29 -17.20
N GLU A 197 -15.51 15.08 -17.75
CA GLU A 197 -16.61 14.69 -18.65
C GLU A 197 -17.96 14.66 -17.94
N LEU A 198 -18.01 14.09 -16.73
CA LEU A 198 -19.21 14.07 -15.89
C LEU A 198 -19.63 15.49 -15.50
N GLU A 199 -18.70 16.33 -15.03
CA GLU A 199 -18.95 17.74 -14.72
C GLU A 199 -19.55 18.48 -15.93
N SER A 200 -19.02 18.22 -17.13
CA SER A 200 -19.56 18.85 -18.33
C SER A 200 -21.01 18.50 -18.61
N ARG A 201 -21.41 17.25 -18.38
CA ARG A 201 -22.80 16.81 -18.57
C ARG A 201 -23.71 17.28 -17.44
N MET A 202 -23.18 17.38 -16.22
CA MET A 202 -23.92 17.89 -15.07
C MET A 202 -24.24 19.39 -15.19
N ARG A 203 -23.42 20.17 -15.92
CA ARG A 203 -23.69 21.59 -16.18
C ARG A 203 -25.02 21.84 -16.91
N ASP A 204 -25.48 20.88 -17.70
CA ASP A 204 -26.76 20.96 -18.42
C ASP A 204 -27.96 20.68 -17.51
N ILE A 205 -27.73 20.30 -16.25
CA ILE A 205 -28.75 19.95 -15.27
C ILE A 205 -28.89 21.13 -14.27
N PRO A 206 -30.02 21.85 -14.23
CA PRO A 206 -30.14 23.11 -13.48
C PRO A 206 -29.74 23.04 -12.00
N PHE A 207 -30.04 21.93 -11.32
CA PHE A 207 -29.73 21.73 -9.90
C PHE A 207 -28.32 21.18 -9.62
N LEU A 208 -27.57 20.76 -10.66
CA LEU A 208 -26.19 20.31 -10.54
C LEU A 208 -25.18 21.27 -11.20
N ALA A 209 -25.66 22.32 -11.87
CA ALA A 209 -24.81 23.19 -12.69
C ALA A 209 -23.66 23.87 -11.93
N ASN A 210 -23.83 24.05 -10.61
CA ASN A 210 -22.85 24.70 -9.75
C ASN A 210 -22.12 23.73 -8.80
N VAL A 211 -22.36 22.43 -8.93
CA VAL A 211 -21.69 21.42 -8.12
C VAL A 211 -20.22 21.35 -8.56
N ARG A 212 -19.32 21.54 -7.59
CA ARG A 212 -17.88 21.37 -7.78
C ARG A 212 -17.41 20.28 -6.85
N LEU A 213 -16.72 19.29 -7.38
CA LEU A 213 -16.22 18.16 -6.62
C LEU A 213 -14.70 18.24 -6.58
N ASP A 214 -14.16 18.19 -5.37
CA ASP A 214 -12.72 17.97 -5.19
C ASP A 214 -12.47 16.47 -5.15
N LEU A 215 -12.22 15.89 -6.32
CA LEU A 215 -11.97 14.46 -6.44
C LEU A 215 -10.66 14.06 -5.75
N ALA A 216 -9.66 14.94 -5.77
CA ALA A 216 -8.36 14.66 -5.15
C ALA A 216 -8.50 14.59 -3.63
N GLU A 217 -9.19 15.57 -3.02
CA GLU A 217 -9.45 15.54 -1.58
C GLU A 217 -10.30 14.33 -1.17
N HIS A 218 -11.38 14.05 -1.91
CA HIS A 218 -12.25 12.91 -1.62
C HIS A 218 -11.49 11.58 -1.62
N VAL A 219 -10.64 11.36 -2.63
CA VAL A 219 -9.86 10.12 -2.72
C VAL A 219 -8.75 10.10 -1.69
N LEU A 220 -8.11 11.23 -1.40
CA LEU A 220 -7.08 11.33 -0.36
C LEU A 220 -7.64 10.97 1.02
N ASP A 221 -8.75 11.58 1.43
CA ASP A 221 -9.37 11.35 2.74
C ASP A 221 -9.75 9.88 2.91
N HIS A 222 -10.44 9.30 1.93
CA HIS A 222 -10.82 7.89 1.97
C HIS A 222 -9.60 6.94 1.90
N THR A 223 -8.54 7.31 1.19
CA THR A 223 -7.29 6.53 1.18
C THR A 223 -6.65 6.52 2.56
N MET A 224 -6.61 7.69 3.23
CA MET A 224 -6.08 7.81 4.58
C MET A 224 -6.91 7.02 5.59
N ASP A 225 -8.24 7.11 5.52
CA ASP A 225 -9.14 6.30 6.36
C ASP A 225 -8.92 4.80 6.13
N GLY A 226 -8.85 4.37 4.87
CA GLY A 226 -8.63 2.97 4.51
C GLY A 226 -7.29 2.44 5.00
N LEU A 227 -6.22 3.25 4.90
CA LEU A 227 -4.90 2.92 5.44
C LEU A 227 -4.94 2.71 6.95
N PHE A 228 -5.50 3.65 7.71
CA PHE A 228 -5.59 3.52 9.16
C PHE A 228 -6.48 2.36 9.61
N HIS A 229 -7.57 2.11 8.89
CA HIS A 229 -8.41 0.93 9.11
C HIS A 229 -7.59 -0.37 8.93
N ALA A 230 -6.90 -0.53 7.80
CA ALA A 230 -6.09 -1.71 7.55
C ALA A 230 -4.89 -1.84 8.51
N LEU A 231 -4.28 -0.72 8.93
CA LEU A 231 -3.23 -0.74 9.96
C LEU A 231 -3.77 -1.28 11.28
N ALA A 232 -4.95 -0.82 11.72
CA ALA A 232 -5.57 -1.26 12.96
C ALA A 232 -5.87 -2.76 12.93
N GLU A 233 -6.37 -3.28 11.81
CA GLU A 233 -6.60 -4.72 11.64
C GLU A 233 -5.31 -5.56 11.68
N GLU A 234 -4.22 -5.05 11.08
CA GLU A 234 -2.92 -5.72 11.12
C GLU A 234 -2.28 -5.66 12.51
N GLU A 235 -2.41 -4.54 13.22
CA GLU A 235 -1.96 -4.39 14.60
C GLU A 235 -2.71 -5.34 15.54
N ALA A 236 -4.03 -5.44 15.40
CA ALA A 236 -4.85 -6.39 16.16
C ALA A 236 -4.39 -7.84 15.92
N ARG A 237 -4.14 -8.20 14.66
CA ARG A 237 -3.60 -9.52 14.29
C ARG A 237 -2.20 -9.77 14.83
N LEU A 238 -1.36 -8.75 14.95
CA LEU A 238 -0.02 -8.84 15.55
C LEU A 238 -0.10 -9.08 17.06
N ARG A 239 -1.08 -8.47 17.76
CA ARG A 239 -1.30 -8.72 19.18
C ARG A 239 -1.79 -10.13 19.48
N VAL A 240 -2.64 -10.69 18.62
CA VAL A 240 -3.17 -12.06 18.81
C VAL A 240 -2.11 -13.13 18.53
N ASP A 241 -1.28 -12.95 17.50
CA ASP A 241 -0.28 -13.92 17.08
C ASP A 241 1.07 -13.25 16.73
N PRO A 242 1.85 -12.86 17.76
CA PRO A 242 3.14 -12.19 17.58
C PRO A 242 4.29 -13.15 17.24
N VAL A 243 4.12 -14.46 17.44
CA VAL A 243 5.21 -15.44 17.33
C VAL A 243 5.69 -15.57 15.88
N GLY A 244 7.00 -15.49 15.69
CA GLY A 244 7.60 -15.54 14.35
C GLY A 244 7.34 -14.28 13.51
N ARG A 245 6.78 -13.22 14.10
CA ARG A 245 6.67 -11.89 13.50
C ARG A 245 7.68 -10.95 14.15
N GLY A 246 8.27 -10.06 13.36
CA GLY A 246 9.25 -9.07 13.83
C GLY A 246 10.52 -9.66 14.47
N THR A 247 11.21 -8.83 15.25
CA THR A 247 12.45 -9.13 15.96
C THR A 247 12.23 -9.88 17.27
N ASP A 248 13.33 -10.34 17.87
CA ASP A 248 13.31 -10.94 19.21
C ASP A 248 12.81 -9.96 20.28
N VAL A 249 13.05 -8.64 20.15
CA VAL A 249 12.57 -7.62 21.11
C VAL A 249 11.05 -7.55 21.04
N PHE A 250 10.52 -7.40 19.83
CA PHE A 250 9.09 -7.40 19.57
C PHE A 250 8.41 -8.66 20.16
N GLN A 251 8.92 -9.85 19.83
CA GLN A 251 8.34 -11.11 20.33
C GLN A 251 8.39 -11.20 21.86
N ARG A 252 9.51 -10.78 22.48
CA ARG A 252 9.66 -10.75 23.95
C ARG A 252 8.69 -9.80 24.64
N VAL A 253 8.36 -8.66 24.01
CA VAL A 253 7.41 -7.69 24.56
C VAL A 253 5.99 -8.23 24.42
N PHE A 254 5.60 -8.65 23.22
CA PHE A 254 4.22 -9.06 22.93
C PHE A 254 3.82 -10.42 23.52
N THR A 255 4.77 -11.35 23.75
CA THR A 255 4.47 -12.65 24.43
C THR A 255 4.26 -12.48 25.94
N ARG A 256 4.56 -11.31 26.52
CA ARG A 256 4.38 -11.01 27.95
C ARG A 256 3.11 -10.20 28.24
N LEU A 257 2.40 -9.78 27.20
CA LEU A 257 1.07 -9.16 27.28
C LEU A 257 0.00 -10.24 27.41
#